data_AF-A0AA45WUQ4-F1
#
_entry.id   AF-A0AA45WUQ4-F1
#
_cell.length_a   1.000
_cell.length_b   1.000
_cell.length_c   1.000
_cell.angle_alpha   90.00
_cell.angle_beta   90.00
_cell.angle_gamma   90.00
#
_symmetry.space_group_name_H-M   'P 1'
#
loop_
_entity.id
_entity.type
_entity.pdbx_description
1 polymer ?
#
loop_
_entity_poly.entity_id
_entity_poly.type
_entity_poly.pdbx_seq_one_letter_code
_entity_poly.pdbx_strand_id
1 'polypeptide(L)'
;MNHTIRCRRGAASLFVIMMGMLLILLTMSLLTRQLAEQQAVRSFENRLQAHYLTESGMELALWQLNEWTDRAVEAFLEIESYDSGSSALLAEHVRHEVIFQLHHMNAYRTTPLQQVFADDPTPHALRMLAEVSIDEKEIVITVQGNYGNARVAQRAVVELPVIVDGSSDESVSEGLHVKTMFLRTRNQVVAVWP
;
A
#
# COMPACT_ATOMS: atom_id res chain seq x y z
N MET A 1 56.42 -56.29 22.21
CA MET A 1 55.85 -55.06 22.80
C MET A 1 55.72 -53.86 21.83
N ASN A 2 55.90 -54.01 20.51
CA ASN A 2 55.87 -52.87 19.56
C ASN A 2 54.54 -52.69 18.78
N HIS A 3 53.63 -53.66 18.81
CA HIS A 3 52.35 -53.58 18.07
C HIS A 3 51.29 -52.69 18.76
N THR A 4 51.33 -52.56 20.08
CA THR A 4 50.37 -51.74 20.84
C THR A 4 50.60 -50.23 20.68
N ILE A 5 51.82 -49.81 20.35
CA ILE A 5 52.18 -48.38 20.22
C ILE A 5 51.78 -47.82 18.84
N ARG A 6 51.82 -48.64 17.77
CA ARG A 6 51.37 -48.21 16.43
C ARG A 6 49.86 -48.02 16.34
N CYS A 7 49.05 -48.88 16.96
CA CYS A 7 47.60 -48.70 17.02
C CYS A 7 47.18 -47.42 17.77
N ARG A 8 47.91 -47.03 18.83
CA ARG A 8 47.63 -45.79 19.57
C ARG A 8 47.87 -44.52 18.75
N ARG A 9 48.89 -44.50 17.88
CA ARG A 9 49.18 -43.35 17.01
C ARG A 9 48.14 -43.18 15.89
N GLY A 10 47.66 -44.26 15.29
CA GLY A 10 46.58 -44.21 14.28
C GLY A 10 45.21 -43.82 14.86
N ALA A 11 44.94 -44.20 16.10
CA ALA A 11 43.71 -43.79 16.80
C ALA A 11 43.70 -42.28 17.11
N ALA A 12 44.85 -41.70 17.47
CA ALA A 12 44.96 -40.27 17.71
C ALA A 12 44.73 -39.43 16.44
N SER A 13 45.25 -39.84 15.28
CA SER A 13 45.01 -39.15 14.02
C SER A 13 43.55 -39.25 13.57
N LEU A 14 42.90 -40.41 13.75
CA LEU A 14 41.46 -40.59 13.49
C LEU A 14 40.61 -39.68 14.39
N PHE A 15 40.97 -39.57 15.67
CA PHE A 15 40.28 -38.69 16.61
C PHE A 15 40.38 -37.22 16.21
N VAL A 16 41.57 -36.75 15.82
CA VAL A 16 41.76 -35.37 15.34
C VAL A 16 40.97 -35.11 14.06
N ILE A 17 40.92 -36.06 13.12
CA ILE A 17 40.14 -35.92 11.89
C ILE A 17 38.63 -35.88 12.19
N MET A 18 38.12 -36.79 13.03
CA MET A 18 36.70 -36.78 13.40
C MET A 18 36.31 -35.50 14.13
N MET A 19 37.17 -35.02 15.05
CA MET A 19 36.89 -33.79 15.77
C MET A 19 36.97 -32.56 14.84
N GLY A 20 37.87 -32.56 13.86
CA GLY A 20 37.93 -31.56 12.81
C GLY A 20 36.66 -31.55 11.93
N MET A 21 36.19 -32.72 11.49
CA MET A 21 34.93 -32.82 10.73
C MET A 21 33.73 -32.35 11.56
N LEU A 22 33.65 -32.72 12.84
CA LEU A 22 32.58 -32.30 13.72
C LEU A 22 32.58 -30.77 13.92
N LEU A 23 33.75 -30.17 14.07
CA LEU A 23 33.89 -28.72 14.19
C LEU A 23 33.48 -28.01 12.89
N ILE A 24 33.85 -28.54 11.72
CA ILE A 24 33.43 -28.00 10.41
C ILE A 24 31.91 -28.11 10.22
N LEU A 25 31.31 -29.24 10.59
CA LEU A 25 29.86 -29.41 10.52
C LEU A 25 29.13 -28.43 11.43
N LEU A 26 29.66 -28.23 12.65
CA LEU A 26 29.08 -27.30 13.60
C LEU A 26 29.19 -25.84 13.13
N THR A 27 30.34 -25.43 12.58
CA THR A 27 30.50 -24.08 12.03
C THR A 27 29.62 -23.84 10.81
N MET A 28 29.50 -24.82 9.90
CA MET A 28 28.58 -24.73 8.76
C MET A 28 27.12 -24.66 9.20
N SER A 29 26.73 -25.41 10.24
CA SER A 29 25.37 -25.35 10.79
C SER A 29 25.06 -23.96 11.37
N LEU A 30 25.99 -23.38 12.16
CA LEU A 30 25.85 -22.04 12.72
C LEU A 30 25.81 -20.96 11.63
N LEU A 31 26.68 -21.04 10.63
CA LEU A 31 26.71 -20.10 9.51
C LEU A 31 25.41 -20.15 8.70
N THR A 32 24.90 -21.35 8.41
CA THR A 32 23.63 -21.52 7.70
C THR A 32 22.47 -20.89 8.47
N ARG A 33 22.44 -21.06 9.80
CA ARG A 33 21.44 -20.41 10.66
C ARG A 33 21.54 -18.89 10.62
N GLN A 34 22.75 -18.33 10.72
CA GLN A 34 22.95 -16.88 10.65
C GLN A 34 22.53 -16.30 9.30
N LEU A 35 22.85 -16.98 8.20
CA LEU A 35 22.41 -16.56 6.87
C LEU A 35 20.88 -16.58 6.75
N ALA A 36 20.21 -17.60 7.29
CA ALA A 36 18.76 -17.68 7.30
C ALA A 36 18.12 -16.54 8.13
N GLU A 37 18.67 -16.25 9.32
CA GLU A 37 18.20 -15.14 10.17
C GLU A 37 18.37 -13.79 9.47
N GLN A 38 19.53 -13.53 8.83
CA GLN A 38 19.75 -12.30 8.07
C GLN A 38 18.80 -12.16 6.87
N GLN A 39 18.55 -13.25 6.15
CA GLN A 39 17.58 -13.25 5.05
C GLN A 39 16.16 -12.95 5.55
N ALA A 40 15.77 -13.52 6.70
CA ALA A 40 14.47 -13.26 7.32
C ALA A 40 14.32 -11.78 7.70
N VAL A 41 15.33 -11.17 8.33
CA VAL A 41 15.31 -9.74 8.69
C VAL A 41 15.17 -8.86 7.45
N ARG A 42 15.99 -9.08 6.42
CA ARG A 42 15.89 -8.31 5.16
C ARG A 42 14.52 -8.46 4.49
N SER A 43 13.95 -9.67 4.49
CA SER A 43 12.62 -9.90 3.94
C SER A 43 11.53 -9.14 4.71
N PHE A 44 11.70 -9.02 6.03
CA PHE A 44 10.78 -8.26 6.89
C PHE A 44 10.91 -6.75 6.66
N GLU A 45 12.13 -6.23 6.56
CA GLU A 45 12.41 -4.82 6.24
C GLU A 45 11.80 -4.44 4.88
N ASN A 46 12.04 -5.24 3.84
CA ASN A 46 11.46 -5.01 2.51
C ASN A 46 9.92 -5.00 2.56
N ARG A 47 9.32 -5.90 3.36
CA ARG A 47 7.87 -5.94 3.54
C ARG A 47 7.35 -4.69 4.26
N LEU A 48 8.05 -4.23 5.29
CA LEU A 48 7.68 -3.00 6.01
C LEU A 48 7.76 -1.78 5.08
N GLN A 49 8.79 -1.68 4.25
CA GLN A 49 8.93 -0.60 3.26
C GLN A 49 7.85 -0.67 2.18
N ALA A 50 7.48 -1.88 1.72
CA ALA A 50 6.35 -2.05 0.81
C ALA A 50 5.02 -1.63 1.45
N HIS A 51 4.82 -1.90 2.75
CA HIS A 51 3.67 -1.39 3.50
C HIS A 51 3.66 0.14 3.55
N TYR A 52 4.78 0.77 3.89
CA TYR A 52 4.90 2.23 3.93
C TYR A 52 4.59 2.87 2.58
N LEU A 53 5.17 2.36 1.48
CA LEU A 53 4.87 2.81 0.13
C LEU A 53 3.37 2.71 -0.20
N THR A 54 2.76 1.59 0.17
CA THR A 54 1.34 1.36 -0.07
C THR A 54 0.47 2.34 0.71
N GLU A 55 0.83 2.61 1.97
CA GLU A 55 0.14 3.55 2.84
C GLU A 55 0.26 4.98 2.33
N SER A 56 1.47 5.45 2.02
CA SER A 56 1.69 6.79 1.45
C SER A 56 0.97 6.97 0.12
N GLY A 57 0.96 5.94 -0.74
CA GLY A 57 0.21 5.99 -1.99
C GLY A 57 -1.31 6.04 -1.78
N MET A 58 -1.83 5.35 -0.76
CA MET A 58 -3.24 5.42 -0.40
C MET A 58 -3.63 6.80 0.12
N GLU A 59 -2.82 7.39 0.99
CA GLU A 59 -3.03 8.75 1.50
C GLU A 59 -3.01 9.77 0.37
N LEU A 60 -2.05 9.65 -0.56
CA LEU A 60 -1.97 10.53 -1.73
C LEU A 60 -3.20 10.40 -2.63
N ALA A 61 -3.71 9.18 -2.85
CA ALA A 61 -4.92 8.96 -3.63
C ALA A 61 -6.17 9.57 -2.97
N LEU A 62 -6.31 9.40 -1.65
CA LEU A 62 -7.42 9.98 -0.89
C LEU A 62 -7.34 11.51 -0.86
N TRP A 63 -6.15 12.07 -0.66
CA TRP A 63 -5.92 13.51 -0.70
C TRP A 63 -6.27 14.09 -2.07
N GLN A 64 -5.84 13.44 -3.15
CA GLN A 64 -6.13 13.88 -4.51
C GLN A 64 -7.64 13.87 -4.83
N LEU A 65 -8.36 12.84 -4.36
CA LEU A 65 -9.81 12.77 -4.49
C LEU A 65 -10.51 13.92 -3.75
N ASN A 66 -10.07 14.21 -2.52
CA ASN A 66 -10.62 15.32 -1.75
C ASN A 66 -10.34 16.68 -2.42
N GLU A 67 -9.13 16.86 -2.96
CA GLU A 67 -8.79 18.08 -3.69
C GLU A 67 -9.68 18.26 -4.94
N TRP A 68 -9.98 17.18 -5.67
CA TRP A 68 -10.89 17.25 -6.81
C TRP A 68 -12.32 17.57 -6.39
N THR A 69 -12.79 17.03 -5.26
CA THR A 69 -14.13 17.41 -4.75
C THR A 69 -14.20 18.86 -4.35
N ASP A 70 -13.19 19.37 -3.65
CA ASP A 70 -13.17 20.76 -3.20
C ASP A 70 -13.21 21.72 -4.41
N ARG A 71 -12.40 21.45 -5.43
CA ARG A 71 -12.42 22.23 -6.69
C ARG A 71 -13.76 22.15 -7.43
N ALA A 72 -14.40 20.98 -7.45
CA ALA A 72 -15.69 20.82 -8.11
C ALA A 72 -16.81 21.57 -7.37
N VAL A 73 -16.75 21.61 -6.04
CA VAL A 73 -17.67 22.40 -5.21
C VAL A 73 -17.45 23.90 -5.44
N GLU A 74 -16.20 24.37 -5.42
CA GLU A 74 -15.85 25.76 -5.70
C GLU A 74 -16.35 26.21 -7.09
N ALA A 75 -16.05 25.42 -8.12
CA ALA A 75 -16.46 25.72 -9.49
C ALA A 75 -17.99 25.82 -9.64
N PHE A 76 -18.74 24.99 -8.93
CA PHE A 76 -20.19 25.04 -8.94
C PHE A 76 -20.74 26.28 -8.22
N LEU A 77 -20.17 26.62 -7.05
CA LEU A 77 -20.57 27.80 -6.27
C LEU A 77 -20.28 29.12 -6.99
N GLU A 78 -19.30 29.16 -7.89
CA GLU A 78 -19.03 30.32 -8.76
C GLU A 78 -20.10 30.52 -9.83
N ILE A 79 -20.76 29.45 -10.29
CA ILE A 79 -21.71 29.47 -11.41
C ILE A 79 -23.14 29.74 -10.92
N GLU A 80 -23.54 29.17 -9.79
CA GLU A 80 -24.93 29.22 -9.32
C GLU A 80 -25.05 30.02 -8.02
N SER A 81 -25.72 31.17 -8.07
CA SER A 81 -26.02 31.97 -6.88
C SER A 81 -27.07 31.24 -6.04
N TYR A 82 -26.62 30.64 -4.93
CA TYR A 82 -27.38 30.06 -3.81
C TYR A 82 -28.91 30.17 -3.94
N ASP A 83 -29.52 29.21 -4.64
CA ASP A 83 -30.96 28.99 -4.59
C ASP A 83 -31.24 27.56 -4.11
N SER A 84 -32.24 27.42 -3.24
CA SER A 84 -32.46 26.27 -2.35
C SER A 84 -32.79 24.93 -3.04
N GLY A 85 -32.91 24.90 -4.38
CA GLY A 85 -33.08 23.68 -5.19
C GLY A 85 -31.79 23.14 -5.83
N SER A 86 -30.64 23.79 -5.62
CA SER A 86 -29.35 23.54 -6.28
C SER A 86 -28.55 22.35 -5.71
N SER A 87 -28.98 21.77 -4.58
CA SER A 87 -28.25 20.71 -3.89
C SER A 87 -28.07 19.44 -4.75
N ALA A 88 -29.14 18.87 -5.29
CA ALA A 88 -29.06 17.66 -6.11
C ALA A 88 -28.16 17.85 -7.35
N LEU A 89 -28.16 19.04 -7.94
CA LEU A 89 -27.33 19.41 -9.08
C LEU A 89 -25.86 19.52 -8.70
N LEU A 90 -25.54 20.04 -7.50
CA LEU A 90 -24.18 20.10 -6.98
C LEU A 90 -23.59 18.69 -6.78
N ALA A 91 -24.33 17.78 -6.16
CA ALA A 91 -23.84 16.41 -5.96
C ALA A 91 -23.57 15.69 -7.29
N GLU A 92 -24.44 15.89 -8.27
CA GLU A 92 -24.25 15.34 -9.61
C GLU A 92 -23.04 15.95 -10.33
N HIS A 93 -22.85 17.27 -10.22
CA HIS A 93 -21.70 17.98 -10.78
C HIS A 93 -20.38 17.48 -10.18
N VAL A 94 -20.29 17.43 -8.84
CA VAL A 94 -19.09 16.94 -8.14
C VAL A 94 -18.79 15.50 -8.51
N ARG A 95 -19.81 14.64 -8.56
CA ARG A 95 -19.67 13.24 -9.00
C ARG A 95 -19.11 13.16 -10.42
N HIS A 96 -19.69 13.92 -11.36
CA HIS A 96 -19.27 13.89 -12.76
C HIS A 96 -17.81 14.34 -12.93
N GLU A 97 -17.43 15.44 -12.26
CA GLU A 97 -16.07 15.96 -12.33
C GLU A 97 -15.05 14.98 -11.75
N VAL A 98 -15.32 14.40 -10.57
CA VAL A 98 -14.43 13.40 -9.97
C VAL A 98 -14.28 12.16 -10.86
N ILE A 99 -15.38 11.66 -11.43
CA ILE A 99 -15.34 10.50 -12.34
C ILE A 99 -14.54 10.82 -13.61
N PHE A 100 -14.72 12.03 -14.16
CA PHE A 100 -13.96 12.50 -15.31
C PHE A 100 -12.45 12.54 -15.03
N GLN A 101 -12.05 13.12 -13.89
CA GLN A 101 -10.64 13.17 -13.48
C GLN A 101 -10.06 11.78 -13.22
N LEU A 102 -10.85 10.87 -12.63
CA LEU A 102 -10.46 9.47 -12.43
C LEU A 102 -10.22 8.74 -13.76
N HIS A 103 -11.11 8.92 -14.73
CA HIS A 103 -10.93 8.37 -16.07
C HIS A 103 -9.65 8.89 -16.72
N HIS A 104 -9.37 10.19 -16.58
CA HIS A 104 -8.14 10.77 -17.09
C HIS A 104 -6.90 10.23 -16.37
N MET A 105 -6.95 10.05 -15.05
CA MET A 105 -5.85 9.46 -14.29
C MET A 105 -5.57 8.03 -14.73
N ASN A 106 -6.61 7.20 -14.87
CA ASN A 106 -6.46 5.81 -15.29
C ASN A 106 -5.99 5.67 -16.74
N ALA A 107 -6.48 6.49 -17.66
CA ALA A 107 -6.10 6.40 -19.06
C ALA A 107 -4.63 6.77 -19.31
N TYR A 108 -4.05 7.65 -18.49
CA TYR A 108 -2.73 8.22 -18.73
C TYR A 108 -1.66 7.88 -17.67
N ARG A 109 -2.03 7.29 -16.52
CA ARG A 109 -1.11 7.01 -15.38
C ARG A 109 -1.21 5.59 -14.79
N THR A 110 -1.59 4.58 -15.59
CA THR A 110 -1.56 3.17 -15.14
C THR A 110 -0.15 2.58 -15.02
N THR A 111 0.88 3.28 -15.50
CA THR A 111 2.27 2.87 -15.35
C THR A 111 2.69 3.00 -13.89
N PRO A 112 3.29 1.94 -13.30
CA PRO A 112 3.79 2.04 -11.93
C PRO A 112 4.83 3.14 -11.84
N LEU A 113 4.72 3.97 -10.80
CA LEU A 113 5.74 4.94 -10.42
C LEU A 113 6.96 4.15 -9.92
N GLN A 114 7.94 3.99 -10.79
CA GLN A 114 9.19 3.31 -10.47
C GLN A 114 10.14 4.27 -9.74
N GLN A 115 10.94 3.73 -8.83
CA GLN A 115 11.98 4.49 -8.12
C GLN A 115 11.47 5.76 -7.43
N VAL A 116 10.38 5.63 -6.66
CA VAL A 116 9.80 6.72 -5.85
C VAL A 116 10.86 7.36 -4.93
N PHE A 117 11.80 6.56 -4.42
CA PHE A 117 12.98 6.98 -3.68
C PHE A 117 14.20 6.91 -4.59
N ALA A 118 14.59 8.05 -5.16
CA ALA A 118 15.71 8.13 -6.11
C ALA A 118 17.05 7.69 -5.52
N ASP A 119 17.21 7.80 -4.20
CA ASP A 119 18.46 7.52 -3.49
C ASP A 119 18.63 6.02 -3.14
N ASP A 120 17.60 5.21 -3.32
CA ASP A 120 17.60 3.81 -2.88
C ASP A 120 17.91 2.84 -4.05
N PRO A 121 18.98 2.02 -3.96
CA PRO A 121 19.33 1.06 -5.00
C PRO A 121 18.39 -0.15 -5.06
N THR A 122 17.56 -0.39 -4.04
CA THR A 122 16.64 -1.52 -4.04
C THR A 122 15.47 -1.28 -5.01
N PRO A 123 15.08 -2.24 -5.86
CA PRO A 123 13.99 -2.03 -6.80
C PRO A 123 12.67 -1.86 -6.05
N HIS A 124 11.99 -0.75 -6.30
CA HIS A 124 10.71 -0.43 -5.69
C HIS A 124 9.80 0.32 -6.67
N ALA A 125 8.50 0.13 -6.50
CA ALA A 125 7.50 0.73 -7.34
C ALA A 125 6.17 0.91 -6.58
N LEU A 126 5.47 1.99 -6.91
CA LEU A 126 4.12 2.25 -6.44
C LEU A 126 3.15 2.19 -7.63
N ARG A 127 2.05 1.46 -7.47
CA ARG A 127 0.98 1.42 -8.45
C ARG A 127 -0.34 1.78 -7.80
N MET A 128 -1.13 2.60 -8.48
CA MET A 128 -2.45 3.03 -8.03
C MET A 128 -3.45 2.74 -9.14
N LEU A 129 -4.61 2.22 -8.76
CA LEU A 129 -5.74 1.95 -9.62
C LEU A 129 -6.99 2.41 -8.89
N ALA A 130 -7.85 3.16 -9.56
CA ALA A 130 -9.11 3.60 -8.99
C ALA A 130 -10.24 3.21 -9.93
N GLU A 131 -11.23 2.47 -9.43
CA GLU A 131 -12.36 1.97 -10.21
C GLU A 131 -13.65 2.56 -9.65
N VAL A 132 -14.52 3.04 -10.51
CA VAL A 132 -15.84 3.55 -10.11
C VAL A 132 -16.84 2.40 -10.16
N SER A 133 -17.68 2.29 -9.13
CA SER A 133 -18.79 1.33 -9.09
C SER A 133 -19.79 1.60 -10.21
N ILE A 134 -20.51 0.57 -10.66
CA ILE A 134 -21.55 0.67 -11.72
C ILE A 134 -22.62 1.71 -11.35
N ASP A 135 -22.94 1.82 -10.06
CA ASP A 135 -23.93 2.76 -9.55
C ASP A 135 -23.37 4.19 -9.37
N GLU A 136 -22.09 4.43 -9.69
CA GLU A 136 -21.38 5.71 -9.58
C GLU A 136 -21.45 6.38 -8.19
N LYS A 137 -21.67 5.58 -7.15
CA LYS A 137 -21.73 6.04 -5.75
C LYS A 137 -20.48 5.74 -4.96
N GLU A 138 -19.66 4.81 -5.44
CA GLU A 138 -18.48 4.34 -4.74
C GLU A 138 -17.28 4.31 -5.69
N ILE A 139 -16.13 4.66 -5.14
CA ILE A 139 -14.82 4.55 -5.78
C ILE A 139 -14.01 3.52 -5.00
N VAL A 140 -13.54 2.50 -5.70
CA VAL A 140 -12.63 1.50 -5.18
C VAL A 140 -11.21 1.88 -5.56
N ILE A 141 -10.41 2.25 -4.58
CA ILE A 141 -9.00 2.56 -4.77
C ILE A 141 -8.19 1.33 -4.36
N THR A 142 -7.31 0.87 -5.25
CA THR A 142 -6.33 -0.17 -4.99
C THR A 142 -4.94 0.40 -5.16
N VAL A 143 -4.15 0.39 -4.09
CA VAL A 143 -2.76 0.81 -4.09
C VAL A 143 -1.88 -0.40 -3.83
N GLN A 144 -0.79 -0.53 -4.59
CA GLN A 144 0.18 -1.59 -4.44
C GLN A 144 1.59 -1.00 -4.33
N GLY A 145 2.25 -1.31 -3.22
CA GLY A 145 3.67 -1.07 -3.02
C GLY A 145 4.48 -2.34 -3.28
N ASN A 146 5.52 -2.21 -4.10
CA ASN A 146 6.52 -3.26 -4.32
C ASN A 146 7.87 -2.75 -3.82
N TYR A 147 8.59 -3.57 -3.05
CA TYR A 147 9.92 -3.23 -2.55
C TYR A 147 10.77 -4.49 -2.39
N GLY A 148 11.92 -4.59 -3.07
CA GLY A 148 12.89 -5.67 -2.84
C GLY A 148 12.29 -7.09 -2.87
N ASN A 149 11.36 -7.34 -3.80
CA ASN A 149 10.52 -8.54 -3.96
C ASN A 149 9.33 -8.72 -2.99
N ALA A 150 9.19 -7.88 -1.97
CA ALA A 150 7.96 -7.82 -1.18
C ALA A 150 6.87 -7.07 -1.96
N ARG A 151 5.63 -7.58 -1.89
CA ARG A 151 4.46 -6.97 -2.53
C ARG A 151 3.35 -6.83 -1.50
N VAL A 152 2.82 -5.63 -1.36
CA VAL A 152 1.71 -5.32 -0.47
C VAL A 152 0.66 -4.58 -1.26
N ALA A 153 -0.61 -4.95 -1.08
CA ALA A 153 -1.73 -4.25 -1.68
C ALA A 153 -2.73 -3.82 -0.59
N GLN A 154 -3.27 -2.63 -0.77
CA GLN A 154 -4.32 -2.07 0.07
C GLN A 154 -5.47 -1.62 -0.79
N ARG A 155 -6.69 -1.90 -0.32
CA ARG A 155 -7.92 -1.50 -0.97
C ARG A 155 -8.72 -0.57 -0.05
N ALA A 156 -9.16 0.55 -0.58
CA ALA A 156 -10.09 1.45 0.05
C ALA A 156 -11.36 1.55 -0.78
N VAL A 157 -12.51 1.66 -0.10
CA VAL A 157 -13.79 1.98 -0.73
C VAL A 157 -14.21 3.33 -0.19
N VAL A 158 -14.34 4.29 -1.09
CA VAL A 158 -14.73 5.67 -0.82
C VAL A 158 -16.11 5.90 -1.39
N GLU A 159 -17.04 6.36 -0.57
CA GLU A 159 -18.35 6.81 -1.04
C GLU A 159 -18.21 8.24 -1.58
N LEU A 160 -18.67 8.42 -2.81
CA LEU A 160 -18.80 9.74 -3.43
C LEU A 160 -19.79 10.59 -2.62
N PRO A 161 -19.61 11.91 -2.56
CA PRO A 161 -20.42 12.76 -1.70
C PRO A 161 -21.89 12.65 -2.09
N VAL A 162 -22.72 12.31 -1.10
CA VAL A 162 -24.18 12.35 -1.20
C VAL A 162 -24.63 13.46 -0.27
N ILE A 163 -25.38 14.43 -0.80
CA ILE A 163 -25.95 15.48 0.03
C ILE A 163 -27.06 14.84 0.87
N VAL A 164 -26.88 14.91 2.19
CA VAL A 164 -27.92 14.60 3.16
C VAL A 164 -28.56 15.93 3.49
N ASP A 165 -29.78 16.18 3.01
CA ASP A 165 -30.54 17.36 3.42
C ASP A 165 -30.63 17.35 4.96
N GLY A 166 -30.04 18.35 5.59
CA GLY A 166 -30.02 18.50 7.03
C GLY A 166 -31.40 18.89 7.53
N SER A 167 -32.31 17.94 7.70
CA SER A 167 -33.43 18.11 8.63
C SER A 167 -32.94 17.78 10.04
N SER A 168 -32.24 18.71 10.68
CA SER A 168 -32.06 18.65 12.13
C SER A 168 -32.27 20.03 12.74
N ASP A 169 -33.25 20.05 13.64
CA ASP A 169 -33.72 21.13 14.50
C ASP A 169 -32.65 22.12 14.97
N GLU A 170 -33.08 23.39 15.00
CA GLU A 170 -32.57 24.46 15.86
C GLU A 170 -31.06 24.74 15.83
N SER A 171 -30.62 25.55 14.87
CA SER A 171 -30.00 26.87 15.14
C SER A 171 -29.29 27.45 13.92
N VAL A 172 -29.85 28.56 13.41
CA VAL A 172 -29.18 29.70 12.76
C VAL A 172 -27.87 29.40 11.99
N SER A 173 -28.00 28.71 10.86
CA SER A 173 -27.28 29.00 9.62
C SER A 173 -27.90 28.17 8.50
N GLU A 174 -28.56 28.83 7.55
CA GLU A 174 -28.89 28.24 6.23
C GLU A 174 -27.57 28.02 5.48
N GLY A 175 -26.85 26.96 5.82
CA GLY A 175 -25.65 26.50 5.13
C GLY A 175 -25.94 25.17 4.46
N LEU A 176 -25.74 25.10 3.14
CA LEU A 176 -25.70 23.83 2.43
C LEU A 176 -24.48 23.05 2.93
N HIS A 177 -24.70 22.06 3.79
CA HIS A 177 -23.64 21.18 4.26
C HIS A 177 -23.41 20.07 3.23
N VAL A 178 -22.51 20.31 2.28
CA VAL A 178 -21.97 19.24 1.44
C VAL A 178 -21.13 18.34 2.34
N LYS A 179 -21.65 17.14 2.64
CA LYS A 179 -20.90 16.13 3.37
C LYS A 179 -19.81 15.62 2.42
N THR A 180 -18.56 15.99 2.69
CA THR A 180 -17.37 15.55 1.95
C THR A 180 -17.26 14.02 1.93
N MET A 181 -16.52 13.48 0.96
CA MET A 181 -16.36 12.03 0.72
C MET A 181 -16.15 11.21 2.00
N PHE A 182 -16.83 10.07 2.10
CA PHE A 182 -16.68 9.16 3.25
C PHE A 182 -15.81 7.96 2.88
N LEU A 183 -14.72 7.75 3.62
CA LEU A 183 -13.99 6.49 3.57
C LEU A 183 -14.83 5.41 4.27
N ARG A 184 -15.44 4.52 3.48
CA ARG A 184 -16.32 3.46 4.00
C ARG A 184 -15.51 2.35 4.67
N THR A 185 -14.47 1.87 4.00
CA THR A 185 -13.59 0.81 4.52
C THR A 185 -12.17 0.93 3.96
N ARG A 186 -11.19 0.50 4.76
CA ARG A 186 -9.77 0.40 4.38
C ARG A 186 -9.25 -0.96 4.82
N ASN A 187 -8.98 -1.85 3.86
CA ASN A 187 -8.56 -3.22 4.13
C ASN A 187 -7.26 -3.56 3.40
N GLN A 188 -6.38 -4.31 4.06
CA GLN A 188 -5.27 -4.98 3.38
C GLN A 188 -5.82 -6.18 2.62
N VAL A 189 -5.45 -6.31 1.35
CA VAL A 189 -5.90 -7.42 0.51
C VAL A 189 -4.68 -8.22 0.08
N VAL A 190 -4.81 -9.54 0.06
CA VAL A 190 -3.78 -10.39 -0.54
C VAL A 190 -3.65 -9.97 -2.00
N ALA A 191 -2.46 -9.55 -2.41
CA ALA A 191 -2.20 -9.13 -3.77
C ALA A 191 -2.40 -10.33 -4.71
N VAL A 192 -3.60 -10.48 -5.25
CA VAL A 192 -3.90 -11.41 -6.34
C VAL A 192 -3.96 -10.57 -7.60
N TRP A 193 -2.78 -10.36 -8.19
CA TRP A 193 -2.67 -9.88 -9.56
C TRP A 193 -1.71 -10.81 -10.31
N PRO A 194 -2.08 -11.32 -11.50
CA PRO A 194 -1.27 -12.23 -12.31
C PRO A 194 0.08 -11.63 -12.73
#